data_AF-A0A447N3B6-F1
#
_entry.id   AF-A0A447N3B6-F1
#
_cell.length_a   1.000
_cell.length_b   1.000
_cell.length_c   1.000
_cell.angle_alpha   90.00
_cell.angle_beta   90.00
_cell.angle_gamma   90.00
#
_symmetry.space_group_name_H-M   'P 1'
#
loop_
_entity.id
_entity.type
_entity.pdbx_description
1 polymer ?
#
loop_
_entity_poly.entity_id
_entity_poly.type
_entity_poly.pdbx_seq_one_letter_code
_entity_poly.pdbx_strand_id
1 'polypeptide(L)'
;MVATLKKSGVTQIDGNVLIDTSIFASHDKAPGWPWNDLTQCFSAPPAAAIVDRNCFSVSLYSAQKPNDLAFIRVASYYPVTMFSQVRTLPRGSADAQYCELDVVPGDLNRYTLTGCLPQRADPLPLAFAIQDGASYAGAILKQELKEAGITYRGTLLRQTQVNEPGTIVASKQSAPLHDLLKIMLKKSDNMIADTVFRMIGHVRFNVPGTWRAGSDAVRQILRQQAGIDIGNTIIADGSGLSRHNLIAPATMMQVLQYIAQHDNELNFISMLPLAGYDGSLQYRAGLHQAGVDGKVSAKTGSLQGVYNLAGFITTASGQRMAFVQYLSGYAVPPADQRNRRIPLVRFESRLYKDIYQNN
;
A
#
# COMPACT_ATOMS: atom_id res chain seq x y z
N MET A 1 -21.45 5.57 11.90
CA MET A 1 -21.10 5.78 13.33
C MET A 1 -21.71 7.06 13.87
N VAL A 2 -21.52 8.22 13.23
CA VAL A 2 -22.14 9.49 13.67
C VAL A 2 -23.67 9.41 13.75
N ALA A 3 -24.35 8.82 12.77
CA ALA A 3 -25.80 8.59 12.85
C ALA A 3 -26.22 7.75 14.07
N THR A 4 -25.42 6.76 14.46
CA THR A 4 -25.65 5.94 15.67
C THR A 4 -25.49 6.77 16.94
N LEU A 5 -24.46 7.62 17.00
CA LEU A 5 -24.25 8.58 18.10
C LEU A 5 -25.44 9.54 18.24
N LYS A 6 -25.96 10.06 17.13
CA LYS A 6 -27.18 10.89 17.14
C LYS A 6 -28.38 10.11 17.69
N LYS A 7 -28.56 8.87 17.21
CA LYS A 7 -29.66 7.98 17.62
C LYS A 7 -29.57 7.59 19.10
N SER A 8 -28.38 7.55 19.69
CA SER A 8 -28.20 7.33 21.13
C SER A 8 -28.55 8.56 21.99
N GLY A 9 -29.06 9.63 21.39
CA GLY A 9 -29.54 10.83 22.09
C GLY A 9 -28.52 11.97 22.19
N VAL A 10 -27.31 11.81 21.64
CA VAL A 10 -26.29 12.86 21.69
C VAL A 10 -26.58 13.92 20.64
N THR A 11 -26.87 15.14 21.08
CA THR A 11 -27.12 16.30 20.22
C THR A 11 -26.08 17.41 20.40
N GLN A 12 -25.38 17.41 21.54
CA GLN A 12 -24.31 18.35 21.86
C GLN A 12 -23.22 17.64 22.68
N ILE A 13 -21.96 17.98 22.41
CA ILE A 13 -20.77 17.53 23.17
C ILE A 13 -20.22 18.74 23.92
N ASP A 14 -20.37 18.77 25.25
CA ASP A 14 -19.80 19.83 26.10
C ASP A 14 -18.31 19.58 26.38
N GLY A 15 -17.51 19.55 25.31
CA GLY A 15 -16.10 19.21 25.37
C GLY A 15 -15.43 19.12 24.00
N ASN A 16 -14.24 18.53 23.98
CA ASN A 16 -13.44 18.30 22.78
C ASN A 16 -13.90 17.05 22.01
N VAL A 17 -13.53 16.96 20.74
CA VAL A 17 -13.63 15.74 19.93
C VAL A 17 -12.21 15.20 19.73
N LEU A 18 -11.95 13.98 20.22
CA LEU A 18 -10.61 13.40 20.23
C LEU A 18 -10.46 12.40 19.08
N ILE A 19 -9.41 12.57 18.27
CA ILE A 19 -8.98 11.58 17.27
C ILE A 19 -7.88 10.73 17.90
N ASP A 20 -8.30 9.61 18.46
CA ASP A 20 -7.40 8.67 19.12
C ASP A 20 -6.66 7.81 18.09
N THR A 21 -5.33 7.89 18.12
CA THR A 21 -4.41 7.09 17.31
C THR A 21 -3.42 6.29 18.15
N SER A 22 -3.66 6.17 19.46
CA SER A 22 -2.76 5.56 20.46
C SER A 22 -2.47 4.08 20.25
N ILE A 23 -3.27 3.40 19.41
CA ILE A 23 -2.99 2.02 18.99
C ILE A 23 -1.63 1.88 18.30
N PHE A 24 -1.17 2.94 17.63
CA PHE A 24 0.15 3.03 16.99
C PHE A 24 0.96 4.21 17.51
N ALA A 25 2.28 4.10 17.42
CA ALA A 25 3.20 5.16 17.80
C ALA A 25 4.35 5.29 16.78
N SER A 26 5.21 6.29 16.98
CA SER A 26 6.29 6.66 16.06
C SER A 26 5.76 7.07 14.67
N HIS A 27 6.58 6.97 13.64
CA HIS A 27 6.22 7.37 12.29
C HIS A 27 5.29 6.36 11.62
N ASP A 28 4.37 6.85 10.79
CA ASP A 28 3.51 6.02 9.92
C ASP A 28 4.21 5.59 8.61
N LYS A 29 5.53 5.76 8.52
CA LYS A 29 6.35 5.41 7.34
C LYS A 29 7.49 4.52 7.79
N ALA A 30 7.67 3.37 7.16
CA ALA A 30 8.71 2.43 7.54
C ALA A 30 10.10 2.95 7.14
N PRO A 31 11.18 2.55 7.84
CA PRO A 31 12.54 2.90 7.43
C PRO A 31 12.86 2.30 6.06
N GLY A 32 13.53 3.06 5.20
CA GLY A 32 13.98 2.61 3.87
C GLY A 32 12.95 2.78 2.75
N TRP A 33 11.80 3.42 3.01
CA TRP A 33 10.86 3.81 1.96
C TRP A 33 11.43 4.98 1.13
N PRO A 34 11.36 4.92 -0.21
CA PRO A 34 11.74 6.04 -1.06
C PRO A 34 10.85 7.26 -0.79
N TRP A 35 11.46 8.40 -0.46
CA TRP A 35 10.72 9.61 -0.11
C TRP A 35 9.84 10.12 -1.27
N ASN A 36 10.29 9.94 -2.51
CA ASN A 36 9.63 10.40 -3.73
C ASN A 36 8.33 9.64 -4.04
N ASP A 37 8.12 8.47 -3.43
CA ASP A 37 6.89 7.69 -3.61
C ASP A 37 5.83 8.01 -2.55
N LEU A 38 6.17 8.74 -1.48
CA LEU A 38 5.27 8.99 -0.34
C LEU A 38 4.01 9.77 -0.69
N THR A 39 4.01 10.50 -1.81
CA THR A 39 2.82 11.19 -2.33
C THR A 39 1.97 10.30 -3.23
N GLN A 40 2.42 9.10 -3.60
CA GLN A 40 1.66 8.15 -4.41
C GLN A 40 0.79 7.26 -3.55
N CYS A 41 -0.45 7.00 -3.96
CA CYS A 41 -1.41 6.25 -3.14
C CYS A 41 -0.98 4.80 -2.81
N PHE A 42 -0.10 4.18 -3.61
CA PHE A 42 0.43 2.85 -3.27
C PHE A 42 1.40 2.86 -2.07
N SER A 43 1.95 4.03 -1.73
CA SER A 43 2.87 4.26 -0.61
C SER A 43 2.26 5.23 0.41
N ALA A 44 0.92 5.37 0.40
CA ALA A 44 0.23 6.20 1.37
C ALA A 44 0.55 5.72 2.78
N PRO A 45 0.96 6.61 3.72
CA PRO A 45 1.29 6.21 5.09
C PRO A 45 0.16 5.38 5.72
N PRO A 46 0.41 4.10 6.08
CA PRO A 46 -0.59 3.20 6.66
C PRO A 46 -0.85 3.52 8.14
N ALA A 47 -1.35 4.74 8.40
CA ALA A 47 -1.60 5.30 9.73
C ALA A 47 -2.68 4.55 10.52
N ALA A 48 -2.84 4.88 11.81
CA ALA A 48 -3.97 4.38 12.60
C ALA A 48 -5.31 4.94 12.11
N ALA A 49 -5.32 6.19 11.63
CA ALA A 49 -6.48 6.85 11.06
C ALA A 49 -6.43 6.76 9.52
N ILE A 50 -7.26 5.88 8.97
CA ILE A 50 -7.40 5.68 7.53
C ILE A 50 -8.88 5.81 7.14
N VAL A 51 -9.17 6.70 6.19
CA VAL A 51 -10.48 6.80 5.53
C VAL A 51 -10.26 6.73 4.03
N ASP A 52 -11.01 5.87 3.34
CA ASP A 52 -10.89 5.64 1.88
C ASP A 52 -9.44 5.46 1.39
N ARG A 53 -8.70 4.62 2.13
CA ARG A 53 -7.29 4.28 1.87
C ARG A 53 -6.33 5.47 1.94
N ASN A 54 -6.73 6.58 2.56
CA ASN A 54 -5.90 7.80 2.64
C ASN A 54 -5.39 8.22 1.25
N CYS A 55 -6.25 8.11 0.23
CA CYS A 55 -5.97 8.47 -1.14
C CYS A 55 -7.08 9.36 -1.66
N PHE A 56 -6.73 10.44 -2.35
CA PHE A 56 -7.69 11.34 -2.98
C PHE A 56 -7.28 11.67 -4.40
N SER A 57 -8.26 12.02 -5.24
CA SER A 57 -8.04 12.35 -6.66
C SER A 57 -8.25 13.83 -6.94
N VAL A 58 -7.47 14.38 -7.87
CA VAL A 58 -7.63 15.73 -8.42
C VAL A 58 -7.55 15.70 -9.94
N SER A 59 -8.09 16.75 -10.57
CA SER A 59 -7.93 17.00 -12.01
C SER A 59 -7.15 18.30 -12.22
N LEU A 60 -6.02 18.21 -12.93
CA LEU A 60 -5.20 19.36 -13.28
C LEU A 60 -5.49 19.79 -14.73
N TYR A 61 -5.95 21.02 -14.92
CA TYR A 61 -6.29 21.59 -16.22
C TYR A 61 -5.23 22.59 -16.66
N SER A 62 -4.70 22.44 -17.87
CA SER A 62 -3.88 23.49 -18.49
C SER A 62 -4.70 24.74 -18.77
N ALA A 63 -4.10 25.91 -18.60
CA ALA A 63 -4.72 27.18 -18.96
C ALA A 63 -4.88 27.35 -20.49
N GLN A 64 -5.85 28.17 -20.89
CA GLN A 64 -6.08 28.48 -22.31
C GLN A 64 -4.95 29.34 -22.91
N LYS A 65 -4.41 30.27 -22.12
CA LYS A 65 -3.28 31.10 -22.50
C LYS A 65 -1.98 30.49 -21.96
N PRO A 66 -0.95 30.28 -22.80
CA PRO A 66 0.35 29.86 -22.31
C PRO A 66 0.95 30.83 -21.29
N ASN A 67 1.77 30.29 -20.39
CA ASN A 67 2.35 30.93 -19.21
C ASN A 67 1.39 31.27 -18.07
N ASP A 68 0.08 31.21 -18.27
CA ASP A 68 -0.87 31.27 -17.16
C ASP A 68 -0.81 29.97 -16.32
N LEU A 69 -1.18 30.07 -15.05
CA LEU A 69 -1.17 28.93 -14.14
C LEU A 69 -2.24 27.90 -14.53
N ALA A 70 -1.86 26.63 -14.54
CA ALA A 70 -2.81 25.53 -14.59
C ALA A 70 -3.70 25.56 -13.34
N PHE A 71 -4.94 25.12 -13.45
CA PHE A 71 -5.90 25.14 -12.33
C PHE A 71 -6.28 23.73 -11.90
N ILE A 72 -6.48 23.56 -10.59
CA ILE A 72 -6.78 22.27 -9.95
C ILE A 72 -8.28 22.23 -9.63
N ARG A 73 -8.94 21.12 -9.98
CA ARG A 73 -10.26 20.77 -9.45
C ARG A 73 -10.12 19.59 -8.50
N VAL A 74 -10.70 19.74 -7.32
CA VAL A 74 -10.79 18.71 -6.28
C VAL A 74 -12.22 18.73 -5.74
N ALA A 75 -12.74 17.56 -5.39
CA ALA A 75 -14.08 17.48 -4.80
C ALA A 75 -14.09 18.11 -3.40
N SER A 76 -15.15 18.87 -3.09
CA SER A 76 -15.24 19.68 -1.86
C SER A 76 -15.30 18.86 -0.58
N TYR A 77 -15.67 17.57 -0.66
CA TYR A 77 -15.72 16.67 0.48
C TYR A 77 -14.33 16.18 0.91
N TYR A 78 -13.29 16.33 0.08
CA TYR A 78 -11.93 16.04 0.51
C TYR A 78 -11.39 17.19 1.37
N PRO A 79 -11.08 16.98 2.66
CA PRO A 79 -10.49 18.01 3.52
C PRO A 79 -8.99 18.18 3.26
N VAL A 80 -8.65 18.54 2.02
CA VAL A 80 -7.29 18.84 1.54
C VAL A 80 -7.25 20.26 1.00
N THR A 81 -6.06 20.87 1.01
CA THR A 81 -5.88 22.20 0.41
C THR A 81 -4.90 22.11 -0.74
N MET A 82 -5.36 22.50 -1.94
CA MET A 82 -4.56 22.44 -3.15
C MET A 82 -4.10 23.84 -3.58
N PHE A 83 -2.83 23.95 -3.96
CA PHE A 83 -2.25 25.15 -4.56
C PHE A 83 -1.62 24.77 -5.91
N SER A 84 -1.76 25.66 -6.89
CA SER A 84 -1.10 25.51 -8.18
C SER A 84 -0.07 26.62 -8.38
N GLN A 85 1.16 26.22 -8.68
CA GLN A 85 2.23 27.05 -9.22
C GLN A 85 2.71 26.47 -10.56
N VAL A 86 1.87 25.64 -11.20
CA VAL A 86 2.20 24.95 -12.45
C VAL A 86 1.99 25.91 -13.61
N ARG A 87 3.05 26.19 -14.36
CA ARG A 87 2.99 27.02 -15.57
C ARG A 87 2.48 26.20 -16.75
N THR A 88 1.50 26.73 -17.47
CA THR A 88 1.02 26.10 -18.70
C THR A 88 1.98 26.39 -19.86
N LEU A 89 2.53 25.36 -20.50
CA LEU A 89 3.43 25.52 -21.64
C LEU A 89 2.69 25.42 -22.98
N PRO A 90 3.09 26.18 -24.02
CA PRO A 90 2.64 25.92 -25.38
C PRO A 90 2.91 24.48 -25.81
N ARG A 91 2.08 23.92 -26.70
CA ARG A 91 2.36 22.62 -27.31
C ARG A 91 3.68 22.65 -28.07
N GLY A 92 4.54 21.65 -27.84
CA GLY A 92 5.86 21.57 -28.49
C GLY A 92 6.93 22.52 -27.93
N SER A 93 6.69 23.15 -26.77
CA SER A 93 7.68 23.99 -26.11
C SER A 93 8.96 23.21 -25.76
N ALA A 94 10.13 23.79 -26.01
CA ALA A 94 11.43 23.21 -25.65
C ALA A 94 11.60 23.05 -24.12
N ASP A 95 10.98 23.92 -23.32
CA ASP A 95 10.99 23.85 -21.86
C ASP A 95 10.40 22.53 -21.33
N ALA A 96 9.52 21.88 -22.11
CA ALA A 96 8.85 20.65 -21.69
C ALA A 96 9.81 19.47 -21.50
N GLN A 97 11.04 19.54 -22.04
CA GLN A 97 12.02 18.45 -21.92
C GLN A 97 12.55 18.28 -20.49
N TYR A 98 12.71 19.38 -19.75
CA TYR A 98 13.36 19.38 -18.43
C TYR A 98 12.55 20.09 -17.35
N CYS A 99 11.38 20.65 -17.69
CA CYS A 99 10.46 21.19 -16.69
C CYS A 99 9.52 20.09 -16.19
N GLU A 100 9.80 19.60 -14.99
CA GLU A 100 9.03 18.55 -14.33
C GLU A 100 7.63 19.04 -13.90
N LEU A 101 6.77 18.08 -13.57
CA LEU A 101 5.51 18.33 -12.87
C LEU A 101 5.57 17.63 -11.52
N ASP A 102 5.74 18.42 -10.46
CA ASP A 102 5.97 17.92 -9.11
C ASP A 102 4.80 18.19 -8.18
N VAL A 103 4.73 17.39 -7.11
CA VAL A 103 3.84 17.59 -5.96
C VAL A 103 4.67 17.77 -4.69
N VAL A 104 4.44 18.88 -4.00
CA VAL A 104 5.09 19.20 -2.74
C VAL A 104 4.05 19.12 -1.60
N PRO A 105 4.11 18.09 -0.75
CA PRO A 105 3.23 18.01 0.42
C PRO A 105 3.69 18.99 1.49
N GLY A 106 2.73 19.59 2.19
CA GLY A 106 2.93 20.43 3.36
C GLY A 106 2.06 19.97 4.53
N ASP A 107 2.17 20.69 5.64
CA ASP A 107 1.41 20.38 6.86
C ASP A 107 -0.10 20.40 6.63
N LEU A 108 -0.83 19.64 7.45
CA LEU A 108 -2.29 19.60 7.46
C LEU A 108 -2.90 19.30 6.07
N ASN A 109 -2.31 18.32 5.37
CA ASN A 109 -2.77 17.86 4.05
C ASN A 109 -2.88 19.00 3.01
N ARG A 110 -1.90 19.91 3.03
CA ARG A 110 -1.69 20.91 1.98
C ARG A 110 -0.81 20.32 0.89
N TYR A 111 -1.13 20.60 -0.37
CA TYR A 111 -0.35 20.14 -1.53
C TYR A 111 -0.17 21.28 -2.51
N THR A 112 1.07 21.52 -2.92
CA THR A 112 1.40 22.48 -3.98
C THR A 112 1.88 21.73 -5.20
N LEU A 113 1.21 21.91 -6.34
CA LEU A 113 1.73 21.45 -7.62
C LEU A 113 2.65 22.51 -8.22
N THR A 114 3.84 22.11 -8.67
CA THR A 114 4.88 23.01 -9.19
C THR A 114 5.38 22.54 -10.54
N GLY A 115 6.09 23.42 -11.25
CA GLY A 115 6.73 23.10 -12.53
C GLY A 115 5.83 23.40 -13.73
N CYS A 116 5.73 22.47 -14.68
CA CYS A 116 5.11 22.75 -15.98
C CYS A 116 4.08 21.71 -16.44
N LEU A 117 3.08 22.18 -17.20
CA LEU A 117 2.12 21.32 -17.89
C LEU A 117 1.92 21.79 -19.35
N PRO A 118 2.30 21.00 -20.36
CA PRO A 118 1.96 21.31 -21.74
C PRO A 118 0.45 21.37 -21.97
N GLN A 119 0.01 22.34 -22.80
CA GLN A 119 -1.40 22.50 -23.15
C GLN A 119 -2.03 21.22 -23.69
N ARG A 120 -3.14 20.82 -23.09
CA ARG A 120 -3.89 19.59 -23.39
C ARG A 120 -5.39 19.88 -23.43
N ALA A 121 -6.11 19.06 -24.19
CA ALA A 121 -7.57 19.16 -24.29
C ALA A 121 -8.25 18.63 -23.02
N ASP A 122 -7.80 17.46 -22.57
CA ASP A 122 -8.35 16.80 -21.38
C ASP A 122 -7.56 17.15 -20.12
N PRO A 123 -8.21 17.21 -18.94
CA PRO A 123 -7.50 17.34 -17.68
C PRO A 123 -6.57 16.15 -17.43
N LEU A 124 -5.46 16.39 -16.74
CA LEU A 124 -4.60 15.32 -16.23
C LEU A 124 -5.18 14.80 -14.91
N PRO A 125 -5.66 13.54 -14.85
CA PRO A 125 -6.05 12.94 -13.58
C PRO A 125 -4.81 12.63 -12.75
N LEU A 126 -4.83 13.02 -11.48
CA LEU A 126 -3.78 12.76 -10.51
C LEU A 126 -4.42 12.20 -9.24
N ALA A 127 -3.68 11.35 -8.52
CA ALA A 127 -4.09 10.83 -7.23
C ALA A 127 -2.93 10.93 -6.23
N PHE A 128 -3.22 11.39 -5.03
CA PHE A 128 -2.22 11.65 -4.01
C PHE A 128 -2.56 10.98 -2.68
N ALA A 129 -1.51 10.55 -1.99
CA ALA A 129 -1.59 10.03 -0.63
C ALA A 129 -1.75 11.16 0.39
N ILE A 130 -2.69 10.95 1.32
CA ILE A 130 -2.87 11.75 2.55
C ILE A 130 -1.67 11.54 3.47
N GLN A 131 -1.03 12.63 3.89
CA GLN A 131 0.19 12.57 4.72
C GLN A 131 -0.12 12.60 6.22
N ASP A 132 -1.18 13.32 6.61
CA ASP A 132 -1.68 13.37 7.99
C ASP A 132 -3.10 12.77 8.05
N GLY A 133 -3.15 11.45 8.21
CA GLY A 133 -4.40 10.70 8.30
C GLY A 133 -5.26 11.07 9.52
N ALA A 134 -4.65 11.51 10.62
CA ALA A 134 -5.38 11.89 11.82
C ALA A 134 -6.14 13.22 11.60
N SER A 135 -5.48 14.22 11.03
CA SER A 135 -6.15 15.48 10.66
C SER A 135 -7.20 15.26 9.58
N TYR A 136 -6.93 14.38 8.61
CA TYR A 136 -7.88 14.02 7.55
C TYR A 136 -9.16 13.37 8.12
N ALA A 137 -9.02 12.32 8.92
CA ALA A 137 -10.14 11.65 9.56
C ALA A 137 -10.89 12.57 10.52
N GLY A 138 -10.18 13.44 11.25
CA GLY A 138 -10.78 14.43 12.13
C GLY A 138 -11.64 15.45 11.38
N ALA A 139 -11.16 15.94 10.24
CA ALA A 139 -11.92 16.87 9.40
C ALA A 139 -13.18 16.22 8.82
N ILE A 140 -13.11 14.94 8.38
CA ILE A 140 -14.28 14.17 7.95
C ILE A 140 -15.26 14.02 9.11
N LEU A 141 -14.80 13.57 10.28
CA LEU A 141 -15.67 13.40 11.46
C LEU A 141 -16.36 14.70 11.85
N LYS A 142 -15.65 15.83 11.82
CA LYS A 142 -16.23 17.16 12.08
C LYS A 142 -17.35 17.49 11.09
N GLN A 143 -17.14 17.22 9.81
CA GLN A 143 -18.16 17.48 8.78
C GLN A 143 -19.39 16.59 8.99
N GLU A 144 -19.19 15.30 9.23
CA GLU A 144 -20.27 14.34 9.52
C GLU A 144 -21.07 14.71 10.78
N LEU A 145 -20.40 15.14 11.86
CA LEU A 145 -21.06 15.63 13.08
C LEU A 145 -21.93 16.86 12.78
N LYS A 146 -21.39 17.81 12.00
CA LYS A 146 -22.11 19.02 11.59
C LYS A 146 -23.35 18.68 10.76
N GLU A 147 -23.23 17.79 9.79
CA GLU A 147 -24.34 17.34 8.94
C GLU A 147 -25.42 16.59 9.73
N ALA A 148 -25.03 15.83 10.76
CA ALA A 148 -25.95 15.18 11.70
C ALA A 148 -26.56 16.14 12.74
N GLY A 149 -26.22 17.44 12.69
CA GLY A 149 -26.68 18.44 13.65
C GLY A 149 -26.22 18.14 15.08
N ILE A 150 -24.99 17.65 15.25
CA ILE A 150 -24.32 17.49 16.55
C ILE A 150 -23.30 18.62 16.70
N THR A 151 -23.46 19.45 17.72
CA THR A 151 -22.52 20.53 18.03
C THR A 151 -21.51 20.10 19.09
N TYR A 152 -20.33 20.71 19.11
CA TYR A 152 -19.35 20.54 20.19
C TYR A 152 -18.73 21.88 20.57
N ARG A 153 -18.46 22.11 21.86
CA ARG A 153 -17.94 23.40 22.37
C ARG A 153 -16.41 23.52 22.34
N GLY A 154 -15.71 22.40 22.42
CA GLY A 154 -14.25 22.36 22.39
C GLY A 154 -13.67 22.38 20.98
N THR A 155 -12.51 21.76 20.82
CA THR A 155 -11.80 21.63 19.53
C THR A 155 -11.59 20.17 19.15
N LEU A 156 -11.17 19.95 17.90
CA LEU A 156 -10.61 18.67 17.48
C LEU A 156 -9.18 18.59 18.01
N LEU A 157 -8.88 17.52 18.75
CA LEU A 157 -7.54 17.25 19.27
C LEU A 157 -7.11 15.83 18.91
N ARG A 158 -5.81 15.63 18.69
CA ARG A 158 -5.25 14.31 18.51
C ARG A 158 -4.88 13.71 19.87
N GLN A 159 -5.29 12.48 20.11
CA GLN A 159 -4.92 11.69 21.29
C GLN A 159 -3.98 10.58 20.87
N THR A 160 -2.81 10.50 21.52
CA THR A 160 -1.72 9.59 21.13
C THR A 160 -1.24 8.69 22.26
N GLN A 161 -1.56 9.04 23.50
CA GLN A 161 -1.19 8.23 24.66
C GLN A 161 -2.26 7.19 24.94
N VAL A 162 -1.82 6.01 25.36
CA VAL A 162 -2.72 4.93 25.80
C VAL A 162 -3.59 5.44 26.94
N ASN A 163 -4.85 5.05 26.92
CA ASN A 163 -5.87 5.48 27.87
C ASN A 163 -6.92 4.39 28.05
N GLU A 164 -7.64 4.43 29.17
CA GLU A 164 -8.77 3.54 29.41
C GLU A 164 -9.92 3.89 28.46
N PRO A 165 -10.50 2.90 27.76
CA PRO A 165 -11.60 3.15 26.84
C PRO A 165 -12.82 3.67 27.60
N GLY A 166 -13.46 4.70 27.05
CA GLY A 166 -14.78 5.13 27.47
C GLY A 166 -15.89 4.16 27.05
N THR A 167 -17.15 4.54 27.29
CA THR A 167 -18.30 3.75 26.83
C THR A 167 -18.37 3.73 25.31
N ILE A 168 -18.39 2.54 24.70
CA ILE A 168 -18.51 2.38 23.25
C ILE A 168 -19.96 2.62 22.83
N VAL A 169 -20.20 3.73 22.12
CA VAL A 169 -21.54 4.13 21.63
C VAL A 169 -21.79 3.78 20.15
N ALA A 170 -20.72 3.59 19.38
CA ALA A 170 -20.77 3.14 18.00
C ALA A 170 -19.44 2.49 17.62
N SER A 171 -19.46 1.50 16.72
CA SER A 171 -18.25 0.84 16.23
C SER A 171 -18.41 0.39 14.79
N LYS A 172 -17.28 0.13 14.14
CA LYS A 172 -17.19 -0.55 12.84
C LYS A 172 -16.04 -1.54 12.91
N GLN A 173 -16.30 -2.78 12.51
CA GLN A 173 -15.26 -3.79 12.32
C GLN A 173 -15.03 -4.03 10.83
N SER A 174 -13.80 -4.39 10.47
CA SER A 174 -13.44 -4.78 9.11
C SER A 174 -14.06 -6.13 8.73
N ALA A 175 -13.83 -6.56 7.49
CA ALA A 175 -13.95 -7.98 7.17
C ALA A 175 -12.97 -8.82 8.04
N PRO A 176 -13.20 -10.14 8.19
CA PRO A 176 -12.26 -11.05 8.82
C PRO A 176 -10.84 -10.91 8.27
N LEU A 177 -9.83 -11.12 9.12
CA LEU A 177 -8.43 -10.95 8.73
C LEU A 177 -8.05 -11.84 7.53
N HIS A 178 -8.55 -13.06 7.44
CA HIS A 178 -8.28 -13.96 6.31
C HIS A 178 -8.73 -13.36 4.96
N ASP A 179 -9.90 -12.72 4.92
CA ASP A 179 -10.39 -12.03 3.71
C ASP A 179 -9.49 -10.84 3.33
N LEU A 180 -9.02 -10.09 4.32
CA LEU A 180 -8.09 -8.99 4.10
C LEU A 180 -6.73 -9.48 3.61
N LEU A 181 -6.20 -10.57 4.18
CA LEU A 181 -4.95 -11.20 3.73
C LEU A 181 -5.10 -11.75 2.30
N LYS A 182 -6.27 -12.26 1.93
CA LYS A 182 -6.58 -12.65 0.55
C LYS A 182 -6.51 -11.45 -0.39
N ILE A 183 -7.14 -10.33 -0.04
CA ILE A 183 -7.02 -9.08 -0.83
C ILE A 183 -5.56 -8.66 -0.93
N MET A 184 -4.84 -8.65 0.19
CA MET A 184 -3.42 -8.30 0.27
C MET A 184 -2.56 -9.13 -0.68
N LEU A 185 -2.71 -10.46 -0.65
CA LEU A 185 -1.92 -11.36 -1.49
C LEU A 185 -2.32 -11.29 -2.96
N LYS A 186 -3.62 -11.24 -3.27
CA LYS A 186 -4.12 -11.16 -4.66
C LYS A 186 -3.77 -9.83 -5.33
N LYS A 187 -3.94 -8.72 -4.62
CA LYS A 187 -3.82 -7.35 -5.18
C LYS A 187 -2.51 -6.66 -4.81
N SER A 188 -1.65 -7.29 -4.01
CA SER A 188 -0.43 -6.68 -3.48
C SER A 188 -0.73 -5.39 -2.69
N ASP A 189 -1.69 -5.47 -1.79
CA ASP A 189 -2.18 -4.31 -1.03
C ASP A 189 -1.21 -3.92 0.11
N ASN A 190 -0.40 -2.89 -0.13
CA ASN A 190 0.60 -2.42 0.83
C ASN A 190 -0.03 -1.90 2.13
N MET A 191 -1.20 -1.24 2.02
CA MET A 191 -1.87 -0.66 3.19
C MET A 191 -2.38 -1.75 4.14
N ILE A 192 -2.97 -2.82 3.60
CA ILE A 192 -3.35 -3.99 4.42
C ILE A 192 -2.10 -4.62 5.03
N ALA A 193 -1.04 -4.84 4.23
CA ALA A 193 0.18 -5.49 4.71
C ALA A 193 0.81 -4.74 5.90
N ASP A 194 0.93 -3.42 5.81
CA ASP A 194 1.64 -2.64 6.82
C ASP A 194 0.80 -2.28 8.05
N THR A 195 -0.52 -2.14 7.90
CA THR A 195 -1.41 -2.04 9.05
C THR A 195 -1.42 -3.35 9.85
N VAL A 196 -1.51 -4.50 9.17
CA VAL A 196 -1.37 -5.82 9.79
C VAL A 196 0.00 -5.98 10.45
N PHE A 197 1.08 -5.55 9.80
CA PHE A 197 2.45 -5.65 10.32
C PHE A 197 2.63 -4.94 11.67
N ARG A 198 2.18 -3.67 11.77
CA ARG A 198 2.25 -2.94 13.05
C ARG A 198 1.26 -3.50 14.08
N MET A 199 0.11 -4.02 13.64
CA MET A 199 -0.85 -4.70 14.53
C MET A 199 -0.28 -5.98 15.14
N ILE A 200 0.48 -6.78 14.38
CA ILE A 200 1.17 -7.97 14.91
C ILE A 200 2.10 -7.58 16.06
N GLY A 201 2.89 -6.51 15.89
CA GLY A 201 3.76 -5.99 16.95
C GLY A 201 2.99 -5.49 18.16
N HIS A 202 1.90 -4.77 17.94
CA HIS A 202 1.01 -4.28 18.99
C HIS A 202 0.45 -5.41 19.85
N VAL A 203 -0.19 -6.39 19.20
CA VAL A 203 -0.86 -7.52 19.87
C VAL A 203 0.14 -8.39 20.61
N ARG A 204 1.29 -8.68 20.00
CA ARG A 204 2.26 -9.62 20.57
C ARG A 204 2.96 -9.07 21.83
N PHE A 205 3.19 -7.76 21.89
CA PHE A 205 3.95 -7.15 22.98
C PHE A 205 3.12 -6.26 23.89
N ASN A 206 1.82 -6.06 23.60
CA ASN A 206 0.93 -5.19 24.35
C ASN A 206 1.48 -3.75 24.50
N VAL A 207 1.97 -3.19 23.40
CA VAL A 207 2.51 -1.81 23.30
C VAL A 207 1.92 -1.12 22.07
N PRO A 208 1.91 0.23 21.97
CA PRO A 208 1.56 0.89 20.72
C PRO A 208 2.39 0.34 19.55
N GLY A 209 1.72 -0.05 18.46
CA GLY A 209 2.36 -0.69 17.33
C GLY A 209 3.37 0.22 16.63
N THR A 210 4.56 -0.29 16.42
CA THR A 210 5.66 0.39 15.69
C THR A 210 6.26 -0.57 14.67
N TRP A 211 6.99 -0.05 13.69
CA TRP A 211 7.72 -0.88 12.71
C TRP A 211 8.71 -1.82 13.37
N ARG A 212 9.43 -1.35 14.40
CA ARG A 212 10.37 -2.18 15.17
C ARG A 212 9.67 -3.30 15.92
N ALA A 213 8.58 -2.99 16.64
CA ALA A 213 7.77 -4.01 17.30
C ALA A 213 7.19 -5.02 16.30
N GLY A 214 6.75 -4.58 15.12
CA GLY A 214 6.31 -5.48 14.05
C GLY A 214 7.42 -6.41 13.58
N SER A 215 8.63 -5.88 13.35
CA SER A 215 9.81 -6.65 12.94
C SER A 215 10.18 -7.72 13.97
N ASP A 216 10.29 -7.33 15.24
CA ASP A 216 10.62 -8.22 16.35
C ASP A 216 9.56 -9.31 16.50
N ALA A 217 8.28 -8.94 16.37
CA ALA A 217 7.16 -9.87 16.51
C ALA A 217 7.14 -10.91 15.38
N VAL A 218 7.27 -10.49 14.11
CA VAL A 218 7.29 -11.42 12.97
C VAL A 218 8.47 -12.38 13.07
N ARG A 219 9.67 -11.89 13.42
CA ARG A 219 10.84 -12.74 13.67
C ARG A 219 10.57 -13.80 14.74
N GLN A 220 10.01 -13.39 15.88
CA GLN A 220 9.73 -14.32 16.96
C GLN A 220 8.63 -15.33 16.60
N ILE A 221 7.59 -14.91 15.88
CA ILE A 221 6.51 -15.80 15.42
C ILE A 221 7.09 -16.87 14.49
N LEU A 222 7.88 -16.47 13.48
CA LEU A 222 8.51 -17.41 12.56
C LEU A 222 9.41 -18.42 13.31
N ARG A 223 10.22 -17.95 14.28
CA ARG A 223 11.09 -18.86 15.03
C ARG A 223 10.33 -19.79 15.96
N GLN A 224 9.39 -19.26 16.74
CA GLN A 224 8.76 -19.99 17.85
C GLN A 224 7.57 -20.82 17.42
N GLN A 225 6.80 -20.36 16.43
CA GLN A 225 5.58 -21.02 15.98
C GLN A 225 5.80 -21.82 14.70
N ALA A 226 6.68 -21.34 13.81
CA ALA A 226 6.97 -22.03 12.55
C ALA A 226 8.31 -22.79 12.54
N GLY A 227 9.13 -22.68 13.60
CA GLY A 227 10.44 -23.34 13.67
C GLY A 227 11.50 -22.74 12.72
N ILE A 228 11.27 -21.54 12.18
CA ILE A 228 12.11 -20.92 11.15
C ILE A 228 13.04 -19.88 11.79
N ASP A 229 14.34 -20.19 11.84
CA ASP A 229 15.36 -19.19 12.13
C ASP A 229 15.67 -18.36 10.88
N ILE A 230 15.26 -17.09 10.89
CA ILE A 230 15.54 -16.19 9.78
C ILE A 230 16.97 -15.61 9.79
N GLY A 231 17.78 -15.91 10.81
CA GLY A 231 19.19 -15.52 10.87
C GLY A 231 19.40 -14.01 10.70
N ASN A 232 20.27 -13.63 9.76
CA ASN A 232 20.59 -12.24 9.42
C ASN A 232 19.56 -11.54 8.51
N THR A 233 18.40 -12.14 8.27
CA THR A 233 17.29 -11.51 7.51
C THR A 233 16.91 -10.18 8.13
N ILE A 234 16.64 -9.17 7.32
CA ILE A 234 16.10 -7.88 7.75
C ILE A 234 14.63 -7.78 7.30
N ILE A 235 13.73 -7.59 8.26
CA ILE A 235 12.30 -7.33 8.04
C ILE A 235 12.02 -5.91 8.52
N ALA A 236 11.81 -4.97 7.61
CA ALA A 236 11.59 -3.56 7.94
C ALA A 236 10.10 -3.17 7.92
N ASP A 237 9.29 -3.86 7.12
CA ASP A 237 7.86 -3.63 6.94
C ASP A 237 7.11 -4.91 6.52
N GLY A 238 5.80 -4.82 6.34
CA GLY A 238 4.96 -5.94 5.88
C GLY A 238 4.73 -5.96 4.38
N SER A 239 4.77 -4.80 3.72
CA SER A 239 4.50 -4.66 2.28
C SER A 239 5.68 -5.00 1.37
N GLY A 240 6.91 -4.96 1.89
CA GLY A 240 8.11 -5.10 1.07
C GLY A 240 8.52 -3.81 0.35
N LEU A 241 7.91 -2.66 0.66
CA LEU A 241 8.26 -1.37 0.05
C LEU A 241 9.67 -0.89 0.44
N SER A 242 10.10 -1.19 1.66
CA SER A 242 11.39 -0.79 2.17
C SER A 242 12.54 -1.44 1.42
N ARG A 243 13.53 -0.61 1.06
CA ARG A 243 14.82 -1.03 0.51
C ARG A 243 15.72 -1.73 1.53
N HIS A 244 15.36 -1.69 2.82
CA HIS A 244 16.12 -2.36 3.87
C HIS A 244 15.76 -3.84 4.01
N ASN A 245 14.61 -4.28 3.46
CA ASN A 245 14.24 -5.69 3.50
C ASN A 245 15.29 -6.54 2.79
N LEU A 246 15.81 -7.56 3.48
CA LEU A 246 16.85 -8.44 2.96
C LEU A 246 16.57 -9.85 3.46
N ILE A 247 16.30 -10.76 2.54
CA ILE A 247 16.00 -12.17 2.84
C ILE A 247 16.59 -13.06 1.77
N ALA A 248 17.20 -14.17 2.18
CA ALA A 248 17.74 -15.15 1.24
C ALA A 248 16.61 -16.03 0.67
N PRO A 249 16.72 -16.50 -0.59
CA PRO A 249 15.76 -17.46 -1.14
C PRO A 249 15.59 -18.72 -0.28
N ALA A 250 16.67 -19.21 0.35
CA ALA A 250 16.62 -20.35 1.26
C ALA A 250 15.78 -20.07 2.54
N THR A 251 15.79 -18.85 3.07
CA THR A 251 14.96 -18.47 4.21
C THR A 251 13.49 -18.35 3.80
N MET A 252 13.20 -17.73 2.65
CA MET A 252 11.84 -17.69 2.12
C MET A 252 11.30 -19.08 1.77
N MET A 253 12.16 -19.98 1.30
CA MET A 253 11.81 -21.38 1.05
C MET A 253 11.31 -22.08 2.31
N GLN A 254 11.96 -21.88 3.47
CA GLN A 254 11.48 -22.46 4.73
C GLN A 254 10.06 -21.99 5.07
N VAL A 255 9.75 -20.70 4.82
CA VAL A 255 8.40 -20.15 5.01
C VAL A 255 7.40 -20.81 4.07
N LEU A 256 7.73 -20.96 2.78
CA LEU A 256 6.85 -21.64 1.82
C LEU A 256 6.64 -23.12 2.15
N GLN A 257 7.67 -23.83 2.61
CA GLN A 257 7.56 -25.22 3.04
C GLN A 257 6.63 -25.37 4.26
N TYR A 258 6.76 -24.49 5.26
CA TYR A 258 5.85 -24.46 6.40
C TYR A 258 4.40 -24.20 5.96
N ILE A 259 4.19 -23.24 5.07
CA ILE A 259 2.87 -22.93 4.50
C ILE A 259 2.28 -24.16 3.80
N ALA A 260 3.06 -24.84 2.95
CA ALA A 260 2.58 -26.02 2.23
C ALA A 260 2.22 -27.17 3.18
N GLN A 261 3.04 -27.39 4.23
CA GLN A 261 2.80 -28.44 5.22
C GLN A 261 1.52 -28.18 6.04
N HIS A 262 1.18 -26.92 6.30
CA HIS A 262 0.04 -26.52 7.14
C HIS A 262 -1.10 -25.88 6.32
N ASP A 263 -1.16 -26.09 5.00
CA ASP A 263 -2.15 -25.41 4.15
C ASP A 263 -3.59 -25.84 4.46
N ASN A 264 -3.80 -27.05 4.98
CA ASN A 264 -5.12 -27.51 5.45
C ASN A 264 -5.62 -26.71 6.66
N GLU A 265 -4.73 -26.16 7.47
CA GLU A 265 -5.06 -25.33 8.64
C GLU A 265 -5.15 -23.86 8.26
N LEU A 266 -4.21 -23.38 7.43
CA LEU A 266 -4.07 -21.96 7.10
C LEU A 266 -4.98 -21.51 5.94
N ASN A 267 -5.33 -22.44 5.04
CA ASN A 267 -5.95 -22.15 3.74
C ASN A 267 -5.23 -20.98 3.03
N PHE A 268 -3.90 -21.06 2.94
CA PHE A 268 -3.06 -19.95 2.53
C PHE A 268 -2.83 -19.94 1.03
N ILE A 269 -2.59 -21.10 0.42
CA ILE A 269 -2.24 -21.20 -1.00
C ILE A 269 -3.37 -20.65 -1.88
N SER A 270 -4.63 -20.81 -1.46
CA SER A 270 -5.80 -20.27 -2.17
C SER A 270 -5.84 -18.73 -2.19
N MET A 271 -5.17 -18.08 -1.24
CA MET A 271 -5.04 -16.62 -1.17
C MET A 271 -4.00 -16.07 -2.15
N LEU A 272 -3.03 -16.86 -2.59
CA LEU A 272 -2.02 -16.43 -3.57
C LEU A 272 -2.62 -16.26 -4.96
N PRO A 273 -2.19 -15.26 -5.76
CA PRO A 273 -2.57 -15.15 -7.17
C PRO A 273 -2.37 -16.47 -7.92
N LEU A 274 -3.38 -16.90 -8.68
CA LEU A 274 -3.32 -18.08 -9.52
C LEU A 274 -3.08 -17.65 -10.98
N ALA A 275 -2.01 -18.15 -11.59
CA ALA A 275 -1.60 -17.79 -12.94
C ALA A 275 -2.72 -18.04 -13.96
N GLY A 276 -3.08 -17.04 -14.76
CA GLY A 276 -4.16 -17.12 -15.76
C GLY A 276 -5.57 -16.85 -15.22
N TYR A 277 -5.74 -16.70 -13.91
CA TYR A 277 -7.07 -16.54 -13.29
C TYR A 277 -7.23 -15.18 -12.61
N ASP A 278 -6.36 -14.84 -11.67
CA ASP A 278 -6.60 -13.70 -10.79
C ASP A 278 -5.34 -13.01 -10.25
N GLY A 279 -5.61 -11.91 -9.54
CA GLY A 279 -4.59 -11.12 -8.88
C GLY A 279 -3.49 -10.65 -9.83
N SER A 280 -2.29 -10.51 -9.31
CA SER A 280 -1.12 -10.06 -10.07
C SER A 280 -0.59 -11.08 -11.10
N LEU A 281 -1.18 -12.28 -11.18
CA LEU A 281 -0.81 -13.32 -12.16
C LEU A 281 -1.91 -13.60 -13.18
N GLN A 282 -3.01 -12.83 -13.19
CA GLN A 282 -4.10 -12.99 -14.16
C GLN A 282 -3.58 -13.04 -15.60
N TYR A 283 -2.60 -12.19 -15.92
CA TYR A 283 -1.81 -12.33 -17.15
C TYR A 283 -0.34 -12.02 -16.90
N ARG A 284 0.44 -13.05 -16.58
CA ARG A 284 1.91 -12.98 -16.55
C ARG A 284 2.47 -13.69 -17.77
N ALA A 285 2.79 -12.92 -18.81
CA ALA A 285 3.15 -13.44 -20.13
C ALA A 285 4.21 -14.56 -20.13
N GLY A 286 5.22 -14.49 -19.24
CA GLY A 286 6.21 -15.57 -19.09
C GLY A 286 5.58 -16.89 -18.64
N LEU A 287 4.72 -16.87 -17.61
CA LEU A 287 4.01 -18.06 -17.13
C LEU A 287 3.01 -18.58 -18.15
N HIS A 288 2.29 -17.69 -18.81
CA HIS A 288 1.35 -18.05 -19.87
C HIS A 288 2.07 -18.77 -21.03
N GLN A 289 3.18 -18.20 -21.52
CA GLN A 289 4.00 -18.81 -22.59
C GLN A 289 4.69 -20.11 -22.17
N ALA A 290 4.94 -20.30 -20.86
CA ALA A 290 5.44 -21.55 -20.32
C ALA A 290 4.39 -22.67 -20.32
N GLY A 291 3.10 -22.35 -20.49
CA GLY A 291 2.00 -23.32 -20.42
C GLY A 291 1.61 -23.71 -19.00
N VAL A 292 1.85 -22.83 -18.01
CA VAL A 292 1.65 -23.13 -16.58
C VAL A 292 0.51 -22.34 -15.92
N ASP A 293 -0.41 -21.78 -16.72
CA ASP A 293 -1.65 -21.19 -16.22
C ASP A 293 -2.48 -22.25 -15.48
N GLY A 294 -3.06 -21.88 -14.33
CA GLY A 294 -3.74 -22.80 -13.41
C GLY A 294 -2.82 -23.74 -12.63
N LYS A 295 -1.50 -23.67 -12.85
CA LYS A 295 -0.51 -24.54 -12.19
C LYS A 295 0.37 -23.80 -11.18
N VAL A 296 0.42 -22.46 -11.25
CA VAL A 296 1.26 -21.61 -10.39
C VAL A 296 0.40 -20.75 -9.47
N SER A 297 0.58 -20.93 -8.17
CA SER A 297 0.04 -20.05 -7.11
C SER A 297 1.21 -19.31 -6.46
N ALA A 298 1.40 -18.03 -6.78
CA ALA A 298 2.58 -17.29 -6.31
C ALA A 298 2.34 -15.80 -6.09
N LYS A 299 3.07 -15.24 -5.14
CA LYS A 299 3.09 -13.80 -4.88
C LYS A 299 4.15 -13.12 -5.73
N THR A 300 3.78 -12.01 -6.36
CA THR A 300 4.72 -11.13 -7.06
C THR A 300 5.40 -10.16 -6.10
N GLY A 301 6.66 -9.83 -6.39
CA GLY A 301 7.34 -8.67 -5.80
C GLY A 301 7.90 -7.80 -6.93
N SER A 302 7.49 -6.54 -7.00
CA SER A 302 7.96 -5.65 -8.07
C SER A 302 8.23 -4.25 -7.53
N LEU A 303 9.47 -3.82 -7.72
CA LEU A 303 9.93 -2.46 -7.44
C LEU A 303 10.81 -2.03 -8.62
N GLN A 304 11.23 -0.76 -8.66
CA GLN A 304 12.25 -0.34 -9.62
C GLN A 304 13.48 -1.28 -9.54
N GLY A 305 13.77 -1.94 -10.67
CA GLY A 305 14.88 -2.88 -10.81
C GLY A 305 14.69 -4.27 -10.20
N VAL A 306 13.49 -4.63 -9.72
CA VAL A 306 13.23 -5.91 -9.02
C VAL A 306 11.99 -6.60 -9.60
N TYR A 307 12.10 -7.90 -9.92
CA TYR A 307 11.03 -8.76 -10.46
C TYR A 307 11.04 -10.14 -9.82
N ASN A 308 10.43 -10.24 -8.65
CA ASN A 308 10.42 -11.45 -7.83
C ASN A 308 9.13 -12.26 -7.98
N LEU A 309 9.23 -13.56 -7.74
CA LEU A 309 8.12 -14.49 -7.52
C LEU A 309 8.47 -15.44 -6.38
N ALA A 310 7.51 -15.74 -5.52
CA ALA A 310 7.63 -16.77 -4.49
C ALA A 310 6.28 -17.48 -4.33
N GLY A 311 6.29 -18.82 -4.33
CA GLY A 311 5.06 -19.60 -4.23
C GLY A 311 5.24 -21.04 -4.64
N PHE A 312 4.21 -21.60 -5.27
CA PHE A 312 4.10 -23.02 -5.59
C PHE A 312 3.77 -23.23 -7.07
N ILE A 313 4.34 -24.29 -7.64
CA ILE A 313 3.99 -24.81 -8.96
C ILE A 313 3.61 -26.28 -8.83
N THR A 314 2.54 -26.69 -9.52
CA THR A 314 2.21 -28.11 -9.73
C THR A 314 2.77 -28.53 -11.09
N THR A 315 3.70 -29.47 -11.09
CA THR A 315 4.48 -29.88 -12.27
C THR A 315 3.74 -30.91 -13.13
N ALA A 316 4.33 -31.35 -14.24
CA ALA A 316 3.72 -32.30 -15.16
C ALA A 316 3.48 -33.67 -14.51
N SER A 317 4.33 -34.08 -13.56
CA SER A 317 4.12 -35.30 -12.77
C SER A 317 2.97 -35.18 -11.74
N GLY A 318 2.48 -33.95 -11.51
CA GLY A 318 1.53 -33.64 -10.44
C GLY A 318 2.21 -33.28 -9.11
N GLN A 319 3.54 -33.31 -9.02
CA GLN A 319 4.27 -32.89 -7.82
C GLN A 319 4.09 -31.39 -7.57
N ARG A 320 3.79 -31.01 -6.32
CA ARG A 320 3.82 -29.61 -5.89
C ARG A 320 5.23 -29.24 -5.45
N MET A 321 5.81 -28.22 -6.07
CA MET A 321 7.11 -27.67 -5.72
C MET A 321 6.96 -26.24 -5.21
N ALA A 322 7.57 -25.93 -4.07
CA ALA A 322 7.80 -24.55 -3.66
C ALA A 322 8.97 -23.96 -4.45
N PHE A 323 8.91 -22.67 -4.78
CA PHE A 323 9.98 -21.98 -5.50
C PHE A 323 10.13 -20.52 -5.04
N VAL A 324 11.35 -19.99 -5.18
CA VAL A 324 11.66 -18.59 -4.95
C VAL A 324 12.57 -18.09 -6.07
N GLN A 325 12.07 -17.10 -6.82
CA GLN A 325 12.81 -16.34 -7.83
C GLN A 325 13.01 -14.93 -7.30
N TYR A 326 14.24 -14.60 -6.90
CA TYR A 326 14.65 -13.22 -6.62
C TYR A 326 15.55 -12.71 -7.74
N LEU A 327 15.01 -11.78 -8.52
CA LEU A 327 15.69 -11.15 -9.65
C LEU A 327 15.73 -9.64 -9.40
N SER A 328 16.92 -9.12 -9.11
CA SER A 328 17.18 -7.70 -8.84
C SER A 328 18.31 -7.17 -9.71
N GLY A 329 18.63 -5.87 -9.60
CA GLY A 329 19.61 -5.23 -10.48
C GLY A 329 19.16 -5.17 -11.95
N TYR A 330 17.85 -5.32 -12.18
CA TYR A 330 17.30 -5.37 -13.54
C TYR A 330 17.24 -3.95 -14.13
N ALA A 331 18.03 -3.72 -15.17
CA ALA A 331 18.04 -2.46 -15.90
C ALA A 331 18.07 -2.70 -17.41
N VAL A 332 17.56 -1.74 -18.17
CA VAL A 332 17.62 -1.71 -19.63
C VAL A 332 18.10 -0.33 -20.09
N PRO A 333 18.70 -0.22 -21.29
CA PRO A 333 19.07 1.06 -21.87
C PRO A 333 17.87 2.02 -21.95
N PRO A 334 18.08 3.36 -21.94
CA PRO A 334 17.00 4.34 -21.99
C PRO A 334 16.02 4.13 -23.16
N ALA A 335 16.54 3.75 -24.34
CA ALA A 335 15.74 3.47 -25.54
C ALA A 335 14.72 2.33 -25.34
N ASP A 336 14.99 1.40 -24.42
CA ASP A 336 14.20 0.19 -24.21
C ASP A 336 13.30 0.27 -22.97
N GLN A 337 13.25 1.40 -22.25
CA GLN A 337 12.46 1.51 -21.01
C GLN A 337 10.98 1.16 -21.21
N ARG A 338 10.40 1.49 -22.36
CA ARG A 338 9.01 1.13 -22.71
C ARG A 338 8.81 -0.37 -22.96
N ASN A 339 9.86 -1.07 -23.39
CA ASN A 339 9.87 -2.51 -23.69
C ASN A 339 10.60 -3.34 -22.62
N ARG A 340 10.85 -2.75 -21.44
CA ARG A 340 11.72 -3.32 -20.40
C ARG A 340 11.36 -4.72 -19.93
N ARG A 341 10.14 -5.21 -20.15
CA ARG A 341 9.68 -6.54 -19.66
C ARG A 341 9.96 -7.70 -20.63
N ILE A 342 10.37 -7.45 -21.87
CA ILE A 342 10.60 -8.54 -22.85
C ILE A 342 11.66 -9.55 -22.38
N PRO A 343 12.83 -9.13 -21.85
CA PRO A 343 13.82 -10.09 -21.33
C PRO A 343 13.29 -10.92 -20.14
N LEU A 344 12.52 -10.30 -19.24
CA LEU A 344 11.85 -11.02 -18.14
C LEU A 344 10.90 -12.11 -18.65
N VAL A 345 10.07 -11.79 -19.66
CA VAL A 345 9.13 -12.76 -20.25
C VAL A 345 9.89 -13.94 -20.87
N ARG A 346 10.98 -13.69 -21.58
CA ARG A 346 11.85 -14.75 -22.13
C ARG A 346 12.50 -15.62 -21.05
N PHE A 347 12.92 -15.02 -19.94
CA PHE A 347 13.50 -15.73 -18.81
C PHE A 347 12.46 -16.66 -18.16
N GLU A 348 11.30 -16.11 -17.79
CA GLU A 348 10.26 -16.86 -17.08
C GLU A 348 9.61 -17.94 -17.95
N SER A 349 9.38 -17.66 -19.24
CA SER A 349 8.81 -18.65 -20.16
C SER A 349 9.66 -19.91 -20.30
N ARG A 350 10.98 -19.77 -20.25
CA ARG A 350 11.90 -20.92 -20.29
C ARG A 350 12.00 -21.59 -18.93
N LEU A 351 12.22 -20.82 -17.87
CA LEU A 351 12.42 -21.35 -16.52
C LEU A 351 11.21 -22.16 -16.04
N TYR A 352 10.00 -21.60 -16.11
CA TYR A 352 8.83 -22.29 -15.55
C TYR A 352 8.33 -23.42 -16.45
N LYS A 353 8.62 -23.37 -17.76
CA LYS A 353 8.39 -24.51 -18.65
C LYS A 353 9.31 -25.66 -18.29
N ASP A 354 10.59 -25.38 -18.08
CA ASP A 354 11.59 -26.37 -17.66
C ASP A 354 11.22 -27.01 -16.32
N ILE A 355 10.91 -26.20 -15.29
CA ILE A 355 10.46 -26.70 -13.99
C ILE A 355 9.22 -27.58 -14.13
N TYR A 356 8.23 -27.15 -14.93
CA TYR A 356 6.99 -27.90 -15.13
C TYR A 356 7.23 -29.23 -15.85
N GLN A 357 8.07 -29.27 -16.88
CA GLN A 357 8.26 -30.46 -17.73
C GLN A 357 9.20 -31.50 -17.12
N ASN A 358 10.19 -31.07 -16.35
CA ASN A 358 11.29 -31.93 -15.89
C ASN A 358 11.19 -32.34 -14.41
N ASN A 359 10.05 -32.03 -13.77
CA ASN A 359 9.67 -32.51 -12.44
C ASN A 359 8.19 -32.89 -12.47
#